data_AF-A0AAV3YKM2-F1
#
_entry.id   AF-A0AAV3YKM2-F1
#
_cell.length_a   1.000
_cell.length_b   1.000
_cell.length_c   1.000
_cell.angle_alpha   90.00
_cell.angle_beta   90.00
_cell.angle_gamma   90.00
#
_symmetry.space_group_name_H-M   'P 1'
#
loop_
_entity.id
_entity.type
_entity.pdbx_description
1 polymer ?
#
loop_
_entity_poly.entity_id
_entity_poly.type
_entity_poly.pdbx_seq_one_letter_code
_entity_poly.pdbx_strand_id
1 'polypeptide(L)' 'MATVFWDSRGMVLLDILPKGKSVNADRYCETLDRLRHAVRRKRHGLLRSGVVLQHDNATPPHGKTYKGMA' A
#
# COMPACT_ATOMS: atom_id res chain seq x y z
N MET A 1 0.36 5.87 13.29
CA MET A 1 0.46 4.50 12.73
C MET A 1 1.44 4.54 11.56
N ALA A 2 2.15 3.47 11.25
CA ALA A 2 3.02 3.40 10.07
C ALA A 2 2.58 2.26 9.16
N THR A 3 2.57 2.51 7.85
CA THR A 3 2.30 1.52 6.81
C THR A 3 3.58 1.30 6.02
N VAL A 4 4.03 0.05 5.93
CA VAL A 4 5.29 -0.32 5.29
C VAL A 4 5.03 -1.34 4.20
N PHE A 5 5.57 -1.08 3.01
CA PHE A 5 5.61 -2.04 1.92
C PHE A 5 7.06 -2.42 1.60
N TRP A 6 7.31 -3.70 1.44
CA TRP A 6 8.62 -4.27 1.22
C TRP A 6 8.52 -5.56 0.39
N ASP A 7 9.64 -5.96 -0.19
CA ASP A 7 9.81 -7.24 -0.89
C ASP A 7 11.15 -7.88 -0.48
N SER A 8 11.50 -9.01 -1.10
CA SER A 8 12.78 -9.70 -0.84
C SER A 8 14.03 -8.83 -1.10
N ARG A 9 13.89 -7.70 -1.81
CA ARG A 9 14.97 -6.74 -2.08
C ARG A 9 14.93 -5.54 -1.12
N GLY A 10 14.07 -5.57 -0.09
CA GLY A 10 13.95 -4.56 0.95
C GLY A 10 12.74 -3.61 0.81
N MET A 11 12.81 -2.50 1.52
CA MET A 11 11.69 -1.55 1.67
C MET A 11 11.40 -0.75 0.40
N VAL A 12 10.13 -0.74 -0.01
CA VAL A 12 9.64 0.01 -1.18
C VAL A 12 9.03 1.34 -0.76
N LEU A 13 8.15 1.35 0.25
CA LEU A 13 7.44 2.54 0.71
C LEU A 13 7.23 2.51 2.23
N LEU A 14 7.43 3.65 2.87
CA LEU A 14 7.06 3.92 4.26
C LEU A 14 6.11 5.14 4.24
N ASP A 15 4.88 4.95 4.73
CA ASP A 15 3.91 6.02 4.93
C ASP A 15 3.59 6.14 6.42
N ILE A 16 3.94 7.29 7.02
CA ILE A 16 3.73 7.54 8.44
C ILE A 16 2.51 8.43 8.59
N LEU A 17 1.51 7.93 9.31
CA LEU A 17 0.34 8.73 9.66
C LEU A 17 0.65 9.62 10.85
N PRO A 18 0.22 10.90 10.80
CA PRO A 18 0.24 11.79 11.96
C PRO A 18 -0.44 11.17 13.18
N LYS A 19 0.01 11.57 14.36
CA LYS A 19 -0.56 11.10 15.63
C LYS A 19 -2.07 11.37 15.69
N GLY A 20 -2.85 10.40 16.15
CA GLY A 20 -4.31 10.50 16.26
C GLY A 20 -5.07 10.30 14.95
N LYS A 21 -4.40 9.98 13.84
CA LYS A 21 -5.05 9.60 12.57
C LYS A 21 -4.99 8.09 12.35
N SER A 22 -6.09 7.56 11.82
CA SER A 22 -6.24 6.16 11.41
C SER A 22 -6.22 6.06 9.89
N VAL A 23 -5.80 4.91 9.35
CA VAL A 23 -5.97 4.65 7.91
C VAL A 23 -7.45 4.39 7.66
N ASN A 24 -8.06 5.28 6.88
CA ASN A 24 -9.37 5.05 6.28
C ASN A 24 -9.18 4.57 4.82
N ALA A 25 -10.28 4.21 4.16
CA ALA A 25 -10.23 3.67 2.81
C ALA A 25 -9.57 4.66 1.82
N ASP A 26 -9.96 5.93 1.85
CA ASP A 26 -9.43 6.95 0.92
C ASP A 26 -7.91 7.12 1.08
N ARG A 27 -7.43 7.19 2.33
CA ARG A 27 -6.00 7.25 2.60
C ARG A 27 -5.28 6.00 2.11
N TYR A 28 -5.87 4.82 2.32
CA TYR A 28 -5.26 3.57 1.86
C TYR A 28 -5.13 3.56 0.33
N CYS A 29 -6.16 4.00 -0.40
CA CYS A 29 -6.11 4.15 -1.85
C CYS A 29 -4.97 5.09 -2.29
N GLU A 30 -4.83 6.27 -1.67
CA GLU A 30 -3.71 7.18 -1.94
C GLU A 30 -2.34 6.51 -1.69
N THR A 31 -2.22 5.74 -0.61
CA THR A 31 -0.99 5.00 -0.29
C THR A 31 -0.69 3.94 -1.35
N LEU A 32 -1.71 3.24 -1.88
CA LEU A 32 -1.54 2.28 -2.98
C LEU A 32 -1.10 2.94 -4.30
N ASP A 33 -1.61 4.12 -4.62
CA ASP A 33 -1.14 4.89 -5.78
C ASP A 33 0.33 5.26 -5.62
N ARG A 34 0.73 5.72 -4.43
CA ARG A 34 2.14 5.99 -4.11
C ARG A 34 2.99 4.73 -4.19
N LEU A 35 2.47 3.59 -3.75
CA LEU A 35 3.15 2.30 -3.85
C LEU A 35 3.41 1.94 -5.31
N ARG A 36 2.41 2.07 -6.19
CA ARG A 36 2.57 1.81 -7.63
C ARG A 36 3.67 2.65 -8.25
N HIS A 37 3.76 3.93 -7.89
CA HIS A 37 4.84 4.82 -8.33
C HIS A 37 6.20 4.41 -7.75
N ALA A 38 6.25 4.03 -6.47
CA ALA A 38 7.48 3.57 -5.82
C ALA A 38 8.00 2.26 -6.44
N VAL A 39 7.12 1.31 -6.75
CA VAL A 39 7.48 0.06 -7.44
C VAL A 39 8.04 0.37 -8.84
N ARG A 40 7.39 1.23 -9.63
CA ARG A 40 7.93 1.65 -10.95
C ARG A 40 9.36 2.15 -10.87
N ARG A 41 9.66 2.96 -9.85
CA ARG A 41 10.96 3.60 -9.68
C ARG A 41 12.03 2.70 -9.08
N LYS A 42 11.68 1.90 -8.06
CA LYS A 42 12.65 1.13 -7.27
C LYS A 42 12.80 -0.31 -7.75
N ARG A 43 11.82 -0.83 -8.49
CA ARG A 43 11.71 -2.21 -8.95
C ARG A 43 11.39 -2.25 -10.44
N HIS A 44 12.36 -1.83 -11.25
CA HIS A 44 12.25 -1.84 -12.71
C HIS A 44 11.83 -3.23 -13.22
N GLY A 45 10.85 -3.25 -14.13
CA GLY A 45 10.33 -4.47 -14.74
C GLY A 45 9.28 -5.24 -13.91
N LEU A 46 9.19 -5.00 -12.59
CA LEU A 46 8.30 -5.78 -11.70
C LEU A 46 6.82 -5.61 -12.04
N LEU A 47 6.38 -4.39 -12.39
CA LEU A 47 4.99 -4.17 -12.82
C LEU A 47 4.66 -4.84 -14.16
N ARG A 48 5.65 -5.08 -15.02
CA ARG A 48 5.45 -5.74 -16.31
C ARG A 48 5.32 -7.26 -16.15
N SER A 49 5.96 -7.84 -15.13
CA SER A 49 5.84 -9.26 -14.78
C SER A 49 4.59 -9.59 -13.96
N GLY A 50 3.81 -8.58 -13.56
CA GLY A 50 2.73 -8.73 -12.58
C GLY A 50 3.26 -8.65 -11.15
N VAL A 51 2.45 -8.06 -10.25
CA VAL A 51 2.76 -7.92 -8.83
C VAL A 51 1.59 -8.44 -8.03
N VAL A 52 1.86 -9.34 -7.09
CA VAL A 52 0.90 -9.77 -6.08
C VAL A 52 1.11 -8.93 -4.83
N LEU A 53 0.05 -8.26 -4.38
CA LEU A 53 0.07 -7.51 -3.14
C LEU A 53 -0.47 -8.36 -1.99
N GLN A 54 0.42 -8.76 -1.09
CA GLN A 54 0.01 -9.40 0.17
C GLN A 54 -0.26 -8.31 1.21
N HIS A 55 -1.47 -8.30 1.76
CA HIS A 55 -1.88 -7.39 2.81
C HIS A 55 -2.92 -8.08 3.71
N ASP A 56 -3.07 -7.60 4.94
CA ASP A 56 -4.11 -8.07 5.84
C ASP A 56 -5.48 -7.49 5.43
N ASN A 57 -6.57 -8.23 5.68
CA ASN A 57 -7.95 -7.79 5.44
C ASN A 57 -8.46 -6.91 6.60
N ALA A 58 -7.58 -6.10 7.19
CA ALA A 58 -7.91 -5.23 8.30
C ALA A 58 -8.97 -4.22 7.86
N THR A 59 -10.17 -4.33 8.43
CA THR A 59 -11.26 -3.38 8.16
C THR A 59 -11.04 -2.12 8.99
N PRO A 60 -11.04 -0.90 8.39
CA PRO A 60 -10.99 0.32 9.17
C PRO A 60 -12.14 0.36 10.19
N PRO A 61 -11.95 0.86 11.42
CA PRO A 61 -12.98 0.90 12.47
C PRO A 61 -14.29 1.60 12.04
N HIS A 62 -14.25 2.38 10.96
CA HIS A 62 -15.40 3.10 10.39
C HIS A 62 -15.49 2.96 8.85
N GLY A 63 -15.29 1.74 8.34
CA GLY A 63 -15.92 1.19 7.12
C GLY A 63 -15.77 1.91 5.77
N LYS A 64 -15.07 1.28 4.83
CA LYS A 64 -15.57 0.85 3.50
C LYS A 64 -14.70 -0.34 3.05
N THR A 65 -15.30 -1.41 2.53
CA THR A 65 -14.57 -2.57 1.99
C THR A 65 -13.91 -2.22 0.67
N TYR A 66 -12.67 -2.67 0.48
CA TYR A 66 -11.96 -2.57 -0.80
C TYR A 66 -12.56 -3.59 -1.79
N LYS A 67 -12.97 -3.13 -2.97
CA LYS A 67 -13.24 -3.99 -4.13
C LYS A 67 -12.26 -3.60 -5.24
N GLY A 68 -11.40 -4.53 -5.61
CA GLY A 68 -10.68 -4.48 -6.88
C GLY A 68 -9.18 -4.22 -6.76
N MET A 69 -8.41 -5.30 -6.75
CA MET A 69 -7.31 -5.56 -7.69
C MET A 69 -7.17 -7.08 -7.78
N ALA A 70 -8.04 -7.71 -8.56
CA ALA A 70 -7.78 -8.99 -9.19
C ALA A 70 -7.30 -8.71 -10.62
#